data_AF-A0A7J6L8Y2-F1
#
_entry.id   AF-A0A7J6L8Y2-F1
#
_cell.length_a   1.000
_cell.length_b   1.000
_cell.length_c   1.000
_cell.angle_alpha   90.00
_cell.angle_beta   90.00
_cell.angle_gamma   90.00
#
_symmetry.space_group_name_H-M   'P 1'
#
loop_
_entity.id
_entity.type
_entity.pdbx_description
1 polymer ?
#
loop_
_entity_poly.entity_id
_entity_poly.type
_entity_poly.pdbx_seq_one_letter_code
_entity_poly.pdbx_strand_id
1 'polypeptide(L)'
;MPSFSVDDRAWVCLSLEAACAISDIHQGDPRNAYEVAGKEEGTFFLRTMRNDDFYNPEKPVLFLGVNSVSPLTRPPNYIVHAAKDLGASIAIVEQRYTGTSLPTKEFSVGTLKKFFTVPQSVQDVALVGQNIKSRLPGIRIILFGCSAGGVVAALVRKYYPLTFDGAILSSAPLKFQLEYREYTEVVEKDSSNRGLGGSTQCLSALKGAHSTIGEKLASPEGRRLLEKTFDIHEGDLETREVQTTLTFNGRLAHVVVQFNDPQCKGEYCNVEKVCKKLTEHGWP
;
A
#
# COMPACT_ATOMS: atom_id res chain seq x y z
N MET A 1 13.85 18.27 -22.66
CA MET A 1 13.09 17.36 -21.77
C MET A 1 11.86 18.11 -21.31
N PRO A 2 10.62 17.71 -21.64
CA PRO A 2 9.46 18.45 -21.17
C PRO A 2 9.19 18.08 -19.71
N SER A 3 9.29 19.09 -18.84
CA SER A 3 8.88 19.08 -17.45
C SER A 3 7.37 18.98 -17.35
N PHE A 4 6.85 17.99 -16.63
CA PHE A 4 5.46 17.94 -16.22
C PHE A 4 5.27 18.80 -14.96
N SER A 5 4.49 19.88 -15.05
CA SER A 5 3.97 20.58 -13.87
C SER A 5 2.60 20.01 -13.54
N VAL A 6 2.44 19.50 -12.32
CA VAL A 6 1.12 19.15 -11.75
C VAL A 6 0.71 20.33 -10.87
N ASP A 7 -0.49 20.87 -11.09
CA ASP A 7 -1.02 22.07 -10.44
C ASP A 7 -1.31 21.79 -8.94
N ASP A 8 -0.72 22.60 -8.06
CA ASP A 8 -0.65 22.43 -6.59
C ASP A 8 -1.90 22.94 -5.84
N ARG A 9 -3.11 22.65 -6.33
CA ARG A 9 -4.34 23.15 -5.68
C ARG A 9 -5.20 22.04 -5.10
N ALA A 10 -5.28 22.07 -3.76
CA ALA A 10 -6.21 21.38 -2.87
C ALA A 10 -6.00 19.87 -2.65
N TRP A 11 -4.94 19.54 -1.91
CA TRP A 11 -4.87 18.29 -1.15
C TRP A 11 -5.77 18.39 0.10
N VAL A 12 -7.04 18.00 -0.02
CA VAL A 12 -7.81 17.57 1.16
C VAL A 12 -7.32 16.16 1.47
N CYS A 13 -6.69 15.98 2.62
CA CYS A 13 -6.18 14.71 3.11
C CYS A 13 -7.37 13.76 3.43
N LEU A 14 -7.96 13.18 2.38
CA LEU A 14 -8.85 12.02 2.48
C LEU A 14 -7.96 10.85 2.91
N SER A 15 -8.31 10.23 4.05
CA SER A 15 -7.60 9.12 4.68
C SER A 15 -7.04 8.13 3.64
N LEU A 16 -5.71 7.93 3.66
CA LEU A 16 -4.93 7.14 2.70
C LEU A 16 -5.43 5.70 2.49
N GLU A 17 -6.17 5.14 3.46
CA GLU A 17 -6.70 3.78 3.39
C GLU A 17 -8.16 3.67 2.94
N ALA A 18 -9.01 4.68 3.23
CA ALA A 18 -10.39 4.69 2.72
C ALA A 18 -10.41 4.68 1.19
N ALA A 19 -9.34 5.18 0.57
CA ALA A 19 -9.15 5.14 -0.86
C ALA A 19 -8.55 3.82 -1.41
N CYS A 20 -8.45 2.74 -0.63
CA CYS A 20 -7.76 1.52 -1.10
C CYS A 20 -8.48 0.20 -0.76
N ALA A 21 -9.54 0.25 0.03
CA ALA A 21 -10.23 -0.94 0.49
C ALA A 21 -11.43 -1.29 -0.41
N ILE A 22 -11.24 -2.31 -1.26
CA ILE A 22 -12.24 -3.24 -1.81
C ILE A 22 -13.25 -3.85 -0.80
N SER A 23 -14.50 -4.17 -1.09
CA SER A 23 -15.35 -5.10 -0.32
C SER A 23 -16.12 -5.95 -1.33
N ASP A 24 -16.61 -7.11 -0.92
CA ASP A 24 -17.41 -8.02 -1.76
C ASP A 24 -16.67 -8.57 -2.98
N ILE A 25 -15.55 -9.27 -2.78
CA ILE A 25 -15.07 -10.23 -3.79
C ILE A 25 -15.18 -11.60 -3.16
N HIS A 26 -16.21 -12.35 -3.57
CA HIS A 26 -16.32 -13.76 -3.25
C HIS A 26 -14.99 -14.45 -3.58
N GLN A 27 -14.49 -15.31 -2.67
CA GLN A 27 -13.32 -16.14 -2.96
C GLN A 27 -13.51 -16.74 -4.34
N GLY A 28 -12.70 -16.27 -5.29
CA GLY A 28 -12.97 -16.49 -6.71
C GLY A 28 -13.13 -17.97 -7.00
N ASP A 29 -14.00 -18.29 -7.96
CA ASP A 29 -14.08 -19.62 -8.53
C ASP A 29 -12.66 -20.08 -8.94
N PRO A 30 -12.16 -21.24 -8.46
CA PRO A 30 -10.86 -21.78 -8.83
C PRO A 30 -10.63 -21.91 -10.34
N ARG A 31 -11.71 -21.90 -11.15
CA ARG A 31 -11.67 -21.89 -12.62
C ARG A 31 -11.20 -20.56 -13.24
N ASN A 32 -11.05 -19.50 -12.44
CA ASN A 32 -10.53 -18.19 -12.86
C ASN A 32 -9.01 -18.01 -12.62
N ALA A 33 -8.28 -19.08 -12.31
CA ALA A 33 -6.83 -19.03 -12.26
C ALA A 33 -6.23 -18.89 -13.67
N TYR A 34 -5.25 -18.01 -13.84
CA TYR A 34 -4.51 -17.88 -15.10
C TYR A 34 -3.12 -18.49 -14.93
N GLU A 35 -2.70 -19.31 -15.88
CA GLU A 35 -1.29 -19.71 -15.96
C GLU A 35 -0.46 -18.56 -16.52
N VAL A 36 0.61 -18.21 -15.83
CA VAL A 36 1.50 -17.11 -16.21
C VAL A 36 2.93 -17.63 -16.30
N ALA A 37 3.63 -17.25 -17.37
CA ALA A 37 4.97 -17.76 -17.67
C ALA A 37 6.03 -17.12 -16.77
N GLY A 38 6.78 -17.94 -16.05
CA GLY A 38 8.07 -17.59 -15.44
C GLY A 38 9.16 -17.69 -16.51
N LYS A 39 9.89 -16.60 -16.75
CA LYS A 39 10.77 -16.46 -17.93
C LYS A 39 11.87 -17.52 -18.10
N GLU A 40 12.13 -18.41 -17.13
CA GLU A 40 13.21 -19.42 -17.25
C GLU A 40 12.95 -20.78 -16.57
N GLU A 41 11.83 -21.00 -15.86
CA GLU A 41 11.58 -22.26 -15.09
C GLU A 41 10.16 -22.85 -15.27
N GLY A 42 9.40 -22.41 -16.27
CA GLY A 42 8.04 -22.92 -16.56
C GLY A 42 6.93 -21.91 -16.25
N THR A 43 5.67 -22.36 -16.28
CA THR A 43 4.49 -21.56 -15.91
C THR A 43 4.11 -21.80 -14.45
N PHE A 44 3.46 -20.83 -13.82
CA PHE A 44 2.83 -21.00 -12.51
C PHE A 44 1.40 -20.47 -12.51
N PHE A 45 0.60 -20.91 -11.55
CA PHE A 45 -0.75 -20.42 -11.37
C PHE A 45 -0.73 -19.06 -10.68
N LEU A 46 -1.20 -18.03 -11.38
CA LEU A 46 -1.47 -16.72 -10.82
C LEU A 46 -2.95 -16.63 -10.47
N ARG A 47 -3.23 -16.49 -9.17
CA ARG A 47 -4.60 -16.38 -8.67
C ARG A 47 -5.21 -15.06 -9.13
N THR A 48 -6.41 -15.12 -9.69
CA THR A 48 -7.27 -13.95 -9.83
C THR A 48 -8.61 -14.21 -9.16
N MET A 49 -9.11 -13.20 -8.48
CA MET A 49 -10.42 -13.23 -7.81
C MET A 49 -11.34 -12.26 -8.53
N ARG A 50 -12.58 -12.64 -8.77
CA ARG A 50 -13.51 -11.86 -9.60
C ARG A 50 -14.89 -11.79 -8.95
N ASN A 51 -15.49 -10.61 -8.96
CA ASN A 51 -16.89 -10.35 -8.69
C ASN A 51 -17.57 -9.77 -9.94
N ASP A 52 -18.67 -10.39 -10.35
CA ASP A 52 -19.50 -10.01 -11.49
C ASP A 52 -20.91 -9.54 -11.09
N ASP A 53 -21.18 -9.30 -9.80
CA ASP A 53 -22.52 -8.94 -9.28
C ASP A 53 -23.15 -7.73 -9.99
N PHE A 54 -22.33 -6.80 -10.49
CA PHE A 54 -22.78 -5.61 -11.20
C PHE A 54 -22.58 -5.68 -12.72
N TYR A 55 -22.03 -6.77 -13.26
CA TYR A 55 -21.60 -6.82 -14.66
C TYR A 55 -22.76 -6.67 -15.65
N ASN A 56 -22.66 -5.68 -16.54
CA ASN A 56 -23.57 -5.48 -17.66
C ASN A 56 -22.90 -5.90 -18.99
N PRO A 57 -23.40 -6.96 -19.66
CA PRO A 57 -22.82 -7.43 -20.92
C PRO A 57 -22.95 -6.46 -22.09
N GLU A 58 -23.90 -5.51 -22.05
CA GLU A 58 -24.07 -4.50 -23.12
C GLU A 58 -22.98 -3.42 -23.06
N LYS A 59 -22.35 -3.22 -21.89
CA LYS A 59 -21.31 -2.22 -21.65
C LYS A 59 -20.18 -2.84 -20.82
N PRO A 60 -19.42 -3.78 -21.40
CA PRO A 60 -18.47 -4.57 -20.62
C PRO A 60 -17.33 -3.70 -20.09
N VAL A 61 -17.29 -3.51 -18.77
CA VAL A 61 -16.23 -2.79 -18.05
C VAL A 61 -15.69 -3.71 -16.94
N LEU A 62 -14.38 -3.69 -16.75
CA LEU A 62 -13.69 -4.39 -15.68
C LEU A 62 -12.77 -3.42 -14.93
N PHE A 63 -12.95 -3.35 -13.61
CA PHE A 63 -11.93 -2.82 -12.70
C PHE A 63 -10.97 -3.94 -12.34
N LEU A 64 -9.69 -3.82 -12.70
CA LEU A 64 -8.66 -4.82 -12.44
C LEU A 64 -7.64 -4.33 -11.41
N GLY A 65 -7.70 -4.93 -10.23
CA GLY A 65 -6.86 -4.63 -9.07
C GLY A 65 -5.49 -5.27 -9.15
N VAL A 66 -4.49 -4.53 -8.72
CA VAL A 66 -3.10 -5.00 -8.70
C VAL A 66 -2.60 -5.09 -7.26
N ASN A 67 -2.02 -6.24 -6.91
CA ASN A 67 -1.20 -6.41 -5.70
C ASN A 67 -1.94 -6.26 -4.35
N SER A 68 -3.21 -6.69 -4.24
CA SER A 68 -3.92 -6.66 -2.96
C SER A 68 -4.35 -8.06 -2.51
N VAL A 69 -3.60 -8.60 -1.54
CA VAL A 69 -3.99 -9.74 -0.71
C VAL A 69 -4.04 -9.28 0.75
N SER A 70 -4.98 -8.39 1.06
CA SER A 70 -5.47 -8.19 2.42
C SER A 70 -6.98 -8.10 2.33
N PRO A 71 -7.75 -8.74 3.24
CA PRO A 71 -9.20 -8.61 3.27
C PRO A 71 -9.58 -7.15 3.59
N LEU A 72 -9.70 -6.32 2.56
CA LEU A 72 -10.96 -5.83 2.00
C LEU A 72 -12.12 -5.51 3.00
N THR A 73 -11.81 -5.04 4.21
CA THR A 73 -12.76 -4.99 5.34
C THR A 73 -13.13 -3.58 5.81
N ARG A 74 -12.73 -2.51 5.11
CA ARG A 74 -12.98 -1.13 5.60
C ARG A 74 -13.63 -0.21 4.56
N PRO A 75 -14.93 0.13 4.69
CA PRO A 75 -15.59 1.11 3.82
C PRO A 75 -15.13 2.56 4.10
N PRO A 76 -15.36 3.51 3.17
CA PRO A 76 -16.09 3.38 1.91
C PRO A 76 -15.22 3.00 0.71
N ASN A 77 -15.68 2.05 -0.09
CA ASN A 77 -14.95 1.55 -1.23
C ASN A 77 -15.44 2.16 -2.56
N TYR A 78 -14.74 3.19 -3.02
CA TYR A 78 -15.13 3.90 -4.24
C TYR A 78 -15.13 3.03 -5.51
N ILE A 79 -14.33 1.95 -5.59
CA ILE A 79 -14.32 1.08 -6.78
C ILE A 79 -15.61 0.26 -6.84
N VAL A 80 -16.14 -0.22 -5.72
CA VAL A 80 -17.43 -0.94 -5.69
C VAL A 80 -18.58 -0.01 -6.07
N HIS A 81 -18.58 1.21 -5.55
CA HIS A 81 -19.57 2.21 -5.96
C HIS A 81 -19.49 2.51 -7.46
N ALA A 82 -18.27 2.75 -7.98
CA ALA A 82 -18.07 2.97 -9.41
C ALA A 82 -18.47 1.74 -10.25
N ALA A 83 -18.20 0.53 -9.78
CA ALA A 83 -18.58 -0.70 -10.46
C ALA A 83 -20.10 -0.87 -10.54
N LYS A 84 -20.80 -0.60 -9.44
CA LYS A 84 -22.26 -0.60 -9.41
C LYS A 84 -22.86 0.41 -10.39
N ASP A 85 -22.35 1.64 -10.39
CA ASP A 85 -22.87 2.72 -11.25
C ASP A 85 -22.59 2.48 -12.74
N LEU A 86 -21.46 1.85 -13.07
CA LEU A 86 -21.04 1.59 -14.44
C LEU A 86 -21.51 0.23 -14.99
N GLY A 87 -22.08 -0.62 -14.14
CA GLY A 87 -22.36 -2.01 -14.48
C GLY A 87 -21.08 -2.82 -14.77
N ALA A 88 -20.03 -2.63 -13.97
CA ALA A 88 -18.72 -3.21 -14.19
C ALA A 88 -18.45 -4.45 -13.34
N SER A 89 -17.64 -5.36 -13.86
CA SER A 89 -16.98 -6.40 -13.07
C SER A 89 -15.83 -5.82 -12.25
N ILE A 90 -15.47 -6.51 -11.18
CA ILE A 90 -14.25 -6.25 -10.40
C ILE A 90 -13.43 -7.53 -10.38
N ALA A 91 -12.13 -7.44 -10.67
CA ALA A 91 -11.21 -8.53 -10.44
C ALA A 91 -9.93 -8.04 -9.75
N ILE A 92 -9.22 -8.93 -9.07
CA ILE A 92 -7.93 -8.67 -8.44
C ILE A 92 -6.93 -9.71 -8.91
N VAL A 93 -5.76 -9.25 -9.33
CA VAL A 93 -4.59 -10.07 -9.61
C VAL A 93 -3.76 -10.18 -8.34
N GLU A 94 -3.64 -11.41 -7.81
CA GLU A 94 -2.74 -11.70 -6.71
C GLU A 94 -1.29 -11.47 -7.15
N GLN A 95 -0.47 -10.88 -6.27
CA GLN A 95 0.94 -10.69 -6.59
C GLN A 95 1.68 -12.02 -6.52
N ARG A 96 2.58 -12.28 -7.46
CA ARG A 96 3.54 -13.40 -7.34
C ARG A 96 4.27 -13.35 -5.98
N TYR A 97 4.58 -14.52 -5.42
CA TYR A 97 5.12 -14.71 -4.07
C TYR A 97 4.18 -14.30 -2.92
N THR A 98 2.89 -14.10 -3.18
CA THR A 98 1.87 -13.86 -2.15
C THR A 98 0.74 -14.88 -2.25
N GLY A 99 0.10 -15.17 -1.12
CA GLY A 99 -1.03 -16.10 -1.04
C GLY A 99 -0.72 -17.45 -1.66
N THR A 100 -1.41 -17.76 -2.75
CA THR A 100 -1.28 -19.03 -3.49
C THR A 100 -0.47 -18.90 -4.79
N SER A 101 -0.10 -17.68 -5.17
CA SER A 101 0.58 -17.37 -6.43
C SER A 101 2.08 -17.49 -6.27
N LEU A 102 2.57 -18.72 -6.17
CA LEU A 102 3.98 -19.02 -5.89
C LEU A 102 4.69 -19.57 -7.15
N PRO A 103 5.59 -18.78 -7.80
CA PRO A 103 6.36 -19.26 -8.95
C PRO A 103 7.28 -20.43 -8.59
N THR A 104 7.84 -20.41 -7.38
CA THR A 104 8.75 -21.41 -6.84
C THR A 104 8.34 -21.76 -5.40
N LYS A 105 8.74 -22.94 -4.92
CA LYS A 105 8.64 -23.29 -3.48
C LYS A 105 9.80 -22.72 -2.65
N GLU A 106 10.83 -22.20 -3.31
CA GLU A 106 12.01 -21.61 -2.69
C GLU A 106 11.87 -20.09 -2.53
N PHE A 107 12.29 -19.57 -1.37
CA PHE A 107 12.24 -18.15 -1.00
C PHE A 107 13.64 -17.57 -0.68
N SER A 108 14.69 -18.15 -1.26
CA SER A 108 16.05 -17.62 -1.06
C SER A 108 16.19 -16.23 -1.68
N VAL A 109 17.14 -15.44 -1.16
CA VAL A 109 17.42 -14.09 -1.69
C VAL A 109 17.76 -14.13 -3.19
N GLY A 110 18.45 -15.18 -3.64
CA GLY A 110 18.76 -15.38 -5.07
C GLY A 110 17.49 -15.56 -5.90
N THR A 111 16.59 -16.44 -5.45
CA THR A 111 15.32 -16.73 -6.11
C THR A 111 14.39 -15.51 -6.14
N LEU A 112 14.27 -14.78 -5.02
CA LEU A 112 13.46 -13.56 -4.96
C LEU A 112 14.04 -12.45 -5.84
N LYS A 113 15.36 -12.25 -5.87
CA LYS A 113 15.98 -11.27 -6.78
C LYS A 113 15.72 -11.59 -8.25
N LYS A 114 15.63 -12.88 -8.60
CA LYS A 114 15.38 -13.32 -9.97
C LYS A 114 13.90 -13.17 -10.36
N PHE A 115 12.98 -13.56 -9.48
CA PHE A 115 11.57 -13.74 -9.85
C PHE A 115 10.60 -12.78 -9.16
N PHE A 116 10.95 -12.17 -8.03
CA PHE A 116 10.12 -11.19 -7.32
C PHE A 116 10.54 -9.76 -7.63
N THR A 117 10.29 -9.34 -8.88
CA THR A 117 10.67 -8.01 -9.36
C THR A 117 9.46 -7.24 -9.91
N VAL A 118 9.58 -5.91 -9.97
CA VAL A 118 8.54 -5.04 -10.54
C VAL A 118 8.25 -5.37 -12.02
N PRO A 119 9.25 -5.53 -12.92
CA PRO A 119 8.98 -5.89 -14.31
C PRO A 119 8.21 -7.22 -14.46
N GLN A 120 8.54 -8.18 -13.61
CA GLN A 120 7.87 -9.47 -13.55
C GLN A 120 6.39 -9.33 -13.11
N SER A 121 6.12 -8.51 -12.08
CA SER A 121 4.74 -8.20 -11.66
C SER A 121 3.95 -7.44 -12.73
N VAL A 122 4.60 -6.56 -13.48
CA VAL A 122 4.00 -5.85 -14.62
C VAL A 122 3.61 -6.83 -15.72
N GLN A 123 4.49 -7.79 -16.04
CA GLN A 123 4.22 -8.82 -17.06
C GLN A 123 3.04 -9.72 -16.66
N ASP A 124 2.93 -10.07 -15.38
CA ASP A 124 1.82 -10.88 -14.86
C ASP A 124 0.46 -10.22 -15.11
N VAL A 125 0.32 -8.97 -14.69
CA VAL A 125 -0.93 -8.21 -14.87
C VAL A 125 -1.22 -7.99 -16.35
N ALA A 126 -0.19 -7.71 -17.16
CA ALA A 126 -0.33 -7.55 -18.60
C ALA A 126 -0.88 -8.81 -19.27
N LEU A 127 -0.36 -9.99 -18.92
CA LEU A 127 -0.83 -11.26 -19.45
C LEU A 127 -2.27 -11.55 -19.04
N VAL A 128 -2.66 -11.28 -17.79
CA VAL A 128 -4.05 -11.39 -17.35
C VAL A 128 -4.96 -10.48 -18.18
N GLY A 129 -4.61 -9.19 -18.33
CA GLY A 129 -5.41 -8.24 -19.12
C GLY A 129 -5.54 -8.62 -20.59
N GLN A 130 -4.45 -9.11 -21.21
CA GLN A 130 -4.45 -9.58 -22.60
C GLN A 130 -5.34 -10.81 -22.77
N ASN A 131 -5.27 -11.77 -21.84
CA ASN A 131 -6.12 -12.95 -21.83
C ASN A 131 -7.60 -12.60 -21.65
N ILE A 132 -7.92 -11.55 -20.89
CA ILE A 132 -9.29 -11.06 -20.74
C ILE A 132 -9.77 -10.41 -22.05
N LYS A 133 -8.97 -9.52 -22.66
CA LYS A 133 -9.32 -8.87 -23.94
C LYS A 133 -9.51 -9.87 -25.08
N SER A 134 -8.74 -10.97 -25.10
CA SER A 134 -8.87 -12.00 -26.15
C SER A 134 -10.16 -12.80 -26.03
N ARG A 135 -10.63 -13.06 -24.80
CA ARG A 135 -11.88 -13.79 -24.53
C ARG A 135 -13.12 -12.90 -24.62
N LEU A 136 -12.98 -11.62 -24.30
CA LEU A 136 -14.07 -10.64 -24.33
C LEU A 136 -13.67 -9.41 -25.17
N PRO A 137 -13.69 -9.53 -26.51
CA PRO A 137 -13.42 -8.39 -27.39
C PRO A 137 -14.36 -7.22 -27.06
N GLY A 138 -13.79 -6.02 -26.88
CA GLY A 138 -14.56 -4.80 -26.57
C GLY A 138 -14.73 -4.49 -25.09
N ILE A 139 -14.34 -5.38 -24.16
CA ILE A 139 -14.31 -5.04 -22.73
C ILE A 139 -13.36 -3.87 -22.47
N ARG A 140 -13.77 -2.89 -21.66
CA ARG A 140 -12.87 -1.84 -21.16
C ARG A 140 -12.24 -2.26 -19.85
N ILE A 141 -10.92 -2.17 -19.73
CA ILE A 141 -10.19 -2.56 -18.51
C ILE A 141 -9.58 -1.32 -17.87
N ILE A 142 -10.04 -0.99 -16.66
CA ILE A 142 -9.50 0.08 -15.83
C ILE A 142 -8.69 -0.55 -14.70
N LEU A 143 -7.38 -0.29 -14.68
CA LEU A 143 -6.53 -0.75 -13.59
C LEU A 143 -6.83 0.04 -12.33
N PHE A 144 -6.70 -0.59 -11.16
CA PHE A 144 -6.60 0.12 -9.91
C PHE A 144 -5.55 -0.50 -9.00
N GLY A 145 -4.88 0.34 -8.21
CA GLY A 145 -3.86 -0.13 -7.27
C GLY A 145 -3.53 0.93 -6.24
N CYS A 146 -3.09 0.45 -5.08
CA CYS A 146 -2.66 1.28 -3.95
C CYS A 146 -1.18 1.06 -3.66
N SER A 147 -0.44 2.10 -3.26
CA SER A 147 0.97 1.98 -2.87
C SER A 147 1.79 1.24 -3.95
N ALA A 148 2.52 0.19 -3.60
CA ALA A 148 3.27 -0.64 -4.55
C ALA A 148 2.38 -1.21 -5.68
N GLY A 149 1.12 -1.56 -5.41
CA GLY A 149 0.16 -1.98 -6.44
C GLY A 149 -0.19 -0.87 -7.42
N GLY A 150 -0.29 0.36 -6.93
CA GLY A 150 -0.49 1.54 -7.78
C GLY A 150 0.72 1.80 -8.68
N VAL A 151 1.94 1.60 -8.17
CA VAL A 151 3.16 1.69 -8.99
C VAL A 151 3.14 0.66 -10.13
N VAL A 152 2.79 -0.60 -9.83
CA VAL A 152 2.67 -1.63 -10.87
C VAL A 152 1.57 -1.28 -11.86
N ALA A 153 0.38 -0.86 -11.41
CA ALA A 153 -0.72 -0.44 -12.28
C ALA A 153 -0.31 0.71 -13.22
N ALA A 154 0.45 1.69 -12.72
CA ALA A 154 0.96 2.79 -13.53
C ALA A 154 1.90 2.30 -14.63
N LEU A 155 2.83 1.40 -14.30
CA LEU A 155 3.77 0.83 -15.24
C LEU A 155 3.06 -0.05 -16.29
N VAL A 156 2.07 -0.85 -15.86
CA VAL A 156 1.25 -1.66 -16.78
C VAL A 156 0.50 -0.74 -17.75
N ARG A 157 -0.16 0.32 -17.28
CA ARG A 157 -0.87 1.26 -18.15
C ARG A 157 0.07 1.97 -19.14
N LYS A 158 1.30 2.25 -18.71
CA LYS A 158 2.34 2.88 -19.52
C LYS A 158 2.86 1.95 -20.63
N TYR A 159 3.15 0.70 -20.31
CA TYR A 159 3.75 -0.25 -21.26
C TYR A 159 2.74 -1.02 -22.11
N TYR A 160 1.49 -1.15 -21.65
CA TYR A 160 0.42 -1.87 -22.35
C TYR A 160 -0.82 -0.98 -22.60
N PRO A 161 -0.66 0.19 -23.25
CA PRO A 161 -1.74 1.18 -23.34
C PRO A 161 -2.92 0.76 -24.23
N LEU A 162 -2.74 -0.26 -25.08
CA LEU A 162 -3.80 -0.82 -25.93
C LEU A 162 -4.62 -1.90 -25.20
N THR A 163 -4.06 -2.50 -24.15
CA THR A 163 -4.73 -3.52 -23.33
C THR A 163 -5.54 -2.88 -22.20
N PHE A 164 -5.07 -1.78 -21.64
CA PHE A 164 -5.70 -1.13 -20.49
C PHE A 164 -6.15 0.28 -20.84
N ASP A 165 -7.43 0.56 -20.65
CA ASP A 165 -8.08 1.80 -21.07
C ASP A 165 -7.75 2.95 -20.11
N GLY A 166 -7.58 2.65 -18.81
CA GLY A 166 -7.26 3.64 -17.78
C GLY A 166 -6.62 3.02 -16.54
N ALA A 167 -6.19 3.87 -15.59
CA ALA A 167 -5.66 3.43 -14.30
C ALA A 167 -6.00 4.42 -13.19
N ILE A 168 -6.38 3.89 -12.02
CA ILE A 168 -6.61 4.62 -10.78
C ILE A 168 -5.46 4.28 -9.83
N LEU A 169 -4.62 5.28 -9.54
CA LEU A 169 -3.35 5.10 -8.85
C LEU A 169 -3.41 5.74 -7.47
N SER A 170 -3.94 5.01 -6.49
CA SER A 170 -4.12 5.52 -5.13
C SER A 170 -2.79 5.47 -4.38
N SER A 171 -2.34 6.60 -3.84
CA SER A 171 -1.16 6.68 -2.96
C SER A 171 0.10 6.00 -3.53
N ALA A 172 0.26 6.06 -4.87
CA ALA A 172 1.33 5.35 -5.57
C ALA A 172 2.61 6.20 -5.62
N PRO A 173 3.71 5.77 -4.96
CA PRO A 173 4.98 6.49 -5.03
C PRO A 173 5.67 6.25 -6.38
N LEU A 174 5.32 7.04 -7.40
CA LEU A 174 5.88 6.89 -8.76
C LEU A 174 7.33 7.39 -8.90
N LYS A 175 7.82 8.17 -7.93
CA LYS A 175 9.20 8.63 -7.86
C LYS A 175 10.00 7.62 -7.04
N PHE A 176 10.80 6.80 -7.73
CA PHE A 176 11.69 5.84 -7.09
C PHE A 176 12.94 6.55 -6.54
N GLN A 177 13.09 6.53 -5.22
CA GLN A 177 14.26 7.05 -4.52
C GLN A 177 14.66 6.10 -3.39
N LEU A 178 15.94 6.13 -3.00
CA LEU A 178 16.46 5.29 -1.91
C LEU A 178 16.07 5.86 -0.54
N GLU A 179 16.07 7.18 -0.42
CA GLU A 179 15.67 7.89 0.80
C GLU A 179 14.42 8.71 0.50
N TYR A 180 13.33 8.46 1.24
CA TYR A 180 12.09 9.24 1.17
C TYR A 180 12.00 10.20 2.35
N ARG A 181 12.88 11.20 2.40
CA ARG A 181 12.87 12.20 3.49
C ARG A 181 11.57 13.00 3.50
N GLU A 182 10.98 13.21 2.32
CA GLU A 182 9.70 13.90 2.14
C GLU A 182 8.57 13.21 2.93
N TYR A 183 8.64 11.89 3.15
CA TYR A 183 7.69 11.19 4.02
C TYR A 183 7.73 11.75 5.45
N THR A 184 8.93 11.92 6.01
CA THR A 184 9.12 12.46 7.36
C THR A 184 8.78 13.95 7.47
N GLU A 185 8.95 14.72 6.40
CA GLU A 185 8.55 16.14 6.35
C GLU A 185 7.02 16.29 6.44
N VAL A 186 6.27 15.39 5.80
CA VAL A 186 4.80 15.33 5.93
C VAL A 186 4.40 14.97 7.35
N VAL A 187 5.09 14.03 8.02
CA VAL A 187 4.86 13.71 9.44
C VAL A 187 5.01 14.96 10.31
N GLU A 188 6.09 15.71 10.12
CA GLU A 188 6.33 16.96 10.85
C GLU A 188 5.22 17.99 10.59
N LYS A 189 4.83 18.17 9.33
CA LYS A 189 3.77 19.10 8.93
C LYS A 189 2.43 18.72 9.55
N ASP A 190 2.04 17.46 9.48
CA ASP A 190 0.74 17.00 9.99
C ASP A 190 0.68 17.04 11.52
N SER A 191 1.78 16.70 12.20
CA SER A 191 1.90 16.78 13.67
C SER A 191 1.72 18.21 14.20
N SER A 192 2.05 19.23 13.39
CA SER A 192 1.88 20.64 13.76
C SER A 192 0.59 21.27 13.23
N ASN A 193 -0.17 20.55 12.41
CA ASN A 193 -1.37 21.05 11.75
C ASN A 193 -2.59 21.00 12.70
N ARG A 194 -3.04 22.19 13.13
CA ARG A 194 -4.23 22.33 13.99
C ARG A 194 -5.51 21.76 13.38
N GLY A 195 -5.65 21.77 12.06
CA GLY A 195 -6.81 21.20 11.36
C GLY A 195 -6.91 19.67 11.48
N LEU A 196 -5.80 19.00 11.81
CA LEU A 196 -5.74 17.56 12.06
C LEU A 196 -5.71 17.23 13.57
N GLY A 197 -5.80 18.24 14.45
CA GLY A 197 -5.60 18.08 15.89
C GLY A 197 -4.12 18.10 16.33
N GLY A 198 -3.21 18.49 15.43
CA GLY A 198 -1.81 18.73 15.72
C GLY A 198 -1.54 20.09 16.38
N SER A 199 -0.31 20.30 16.83
CA SER A 199 0.15 21.56 17.43
C SER A 199 1.68 21.68 17.41
N THR A 200 2.20 22.89 17.60
CA THR A 200 3.66 23.09 17.74
C THR A 200 4.19 22.36 18.97
N GLN A 201 3.40 22.25 20.03
CA GLN A 201 3.72 21.44 21.21
C GLN A 201 3.79 19.94 20.87
N CYS A 202 2.85 19.43 20.08
CA CYS A 202 2.87 18.04 19.62
C CYS A 202 4.13 17.75 18.81
N LEU A 203 4.44 18.59 17.82
CA LEU A 203 5.66 18.46 17.03
C LEU A 203 6.92 18.50 17.91
N SER A 204 6.98 19.41 18.87
CA SER A 204 8.10 19.49 19.81
C SER A 204 8.23 18.23 20.67
N ALA A 205 7.11 17.69 21.17
CA ALA A 205 7.10 16.45 21.93
C ALA A 205 7.55 15.25 21.08
N LEU A 206 7.09 15.18 19.82
CA LEU A 206 7.50 14.14 18.87
C LEU A 206 9.00 14.21 18.56
N LYS A 207 9.55 15.41 18.32
CA LYS A 207 10.99 15.62 18.11
C LYS A 207 11.80 15.25 19.34
N GLY A 208 11.33 15.64 20.53
CA GLY A 208 11.94 15.26 21.80
C GLY A 208 12.00 13.76 22.00
N ALA A 209 10.88 13.06 21.77
CA ALA A 209 10.80 11.60 21.86
C ALA A 209 11.82 10.91 20.94
N HIS A 210 11.91 11.32 19.67
CA HIS A 210 12.89 10.75 18.73
C HIS A 210 14.34 11.03 19.15
N SER A 211 14.65 12.23 19.68
CA SER A 211 15.98 12.54 20.22
C SER A 211 16.33 11.60 21.37
N THR A 212 15.42 11.42 22.33
CA THR A 212 15.62 10.53 23.48
C THR A 212 15.80 9.07 23.06
N ILE A 213 15.04 8.58 22.07
CA ILE A 213 15.26 7.23 21.51
C ILE A 213 16.66 7.12 20.91
N GLY A 214 17.05 8.10 20.08
CA GLY A 214 18.37 8.14 19.44
C GLY A 214 19.53 8.11 20.45
N GLU A 215 19.42 8.89 21.53
CA GLU A 215 20.39 8.90 22.63
C GLU A 215 20.48 7.54 23.33
N LYS A 216 19.34 6.92 23.64
CA LYS A 216 19.31 5.61 24.31
C LYS A 216 19.88 4.49 23.43
N LEU A 217 19.64 4.54 22.12
CA LEU A 217 20.18 3.56 21.16
C LEU A 217 21.73 3.53 21.14
N ALA A 218 22.40 4.60 21.57
CA ALA A 218 23.86 4.70 21.56
C ALA A 218 24.57 3.81 22.61
N SER A 219 23.85 3.28 23.60
CA SER A 219 24.43 2.46 24.68
C SER A 219 23.72 1.11 24.83
N PRO A 220 24.41 0.03 25.25
CA PRO A 220 23.76 -1.25 25.56
C PRO A 220 22.67 -1.11 26.62
N GLU A 221 22.91 -0.33 27.68
CA GLU A 221 21.95 -0.12 28.76
C GLU A 221 20.70 0.63 28.27
N GLY A 222 20.89 1.65 27.42
CA GLY A 222 19.80 2.38 26.80
C GLY A 222 18.98 1.54 25.83
N ARG A 223 19.63 0.65 25.06
CA ARG A 223 18.94 -0.34 24.22
C ARG A 223 18.11 -1.31 25.05
N ARG A 224 18.67 -1.86 26.14
CA ARG A 224 17.93 -2.74 27.08
C ARG A 224 16.73 -2.04 27.70
N LEU A 225 16.84 -0.75 28.01
CA LEU A 225 15.72 0.05 28.48
C LEU A 225 14.63 0.19 27.41
N LEU A 226 15.02 0.54 26.17
CA LEU A 226 14.07 0.65 25.05
C LEU A 226 13.39 -0.69 24.75
N GLU A 227 14.11 -1.80 24.81
CA GLU A 227 13.56 -3.15 24.64
C GLU A 227 12.44 -3.41 25.66
N LYS A 228 12.69 -3.09 26.93
CA LYS A 228 11.68 -3.19 27.99
C LYS A 228 10.50 -2.22 27.80
N THR A 229 10.76 -0.98 27.39
CA THR A 229 9.71 0.04 27.21
C THR A 229 8.77 -0.31 26.05
N PHE A 230 9.29 -0.86 24.96
CA PHE A 230 8.54 -1.16 23.74
C PHE A 230 8.13 -2.62 23.59
N ASP A 231 8.41 -3.46 24.58
CA ASP A 231 8.16 -4.90 24.54
C ASP A 231 8.83 -5.56 23.32
N ILE A 232 10.11 -5.22 23.10
CA ILE A 232 10.98 -5.79 22.06
C ILE A 232 11.85 -6.86 22.71
N HIS A 233 12.11 -7.96 22.01
CA HIS A 233 12.94 -9.03 22.55
C HIS A 233 14.36 -8.52 22.88
N GLU A 234 14.87 -9.00 24.01
CA GLU A 234 16.19 -8.63 24.49
C GLU A 234 17.27 -9.00 23.46
N GLY A 235 18.06 -8.03 23.04
CA GLY A 235 19.15 -8.21 22.08
C GLY A 235 18.80 -7.79 20.66
N ASP A 236 17.52 -7.61 20.32
CA ASP A 236 17.12 -7.25 18.96
C ASP A 236 17.64 -5.85 18.57
N LEU A 237 17.68 -4.91 19.52
CA LEU A 237 18.18 -3.56 19.26
C LEU A 237 19.71 -3.50 19.07
N GLU A 238 20.45 -4.60 19.25
CA GLU A 238 21.88 -4.64 18.87
C GLU A 238 22.08 -4.55 17.35
N THR A 239 21.05 -4.88 16.56
CA THR A 239 21.10 -4.80 15.10
C THR A 239 20.58 -3.46 14.60
N ARG A 240 21.28 -2.88 13.63
CA ARG A 240 20.87 -1.59 13.03
C ARG A 240 19.52 -1.66 12.30
N GLU A 241 19.15 -2.85 11.82
CA GLU A 241 17.88 -3.10 11.15
C GLU A 241 16.70 -2.91 12.12
N VAL A 242 16.76 -3.50 13.31
CA VAL A 242 15.69 -3.35 14.31
C VAL A 242 15.69 -1.92 14.87
N GLN A 243 16.86 -1.31 15.08
CA GLN A 243 16.93 0.12 15.47
C GLN A 243 16.23 1.04 14.46
N THR A 244 16.43 0.78 13.17
CA THR A 244 15.77 1.52 12.08
C THR A 244 14.27 1.25 12.08
N THR A 245 13.85 0.01 12.36
CA THR A 245 12.43 -0.35 12.47
C THR A 245 11.76 0.37 13.65
N LEU A 246 12.39 0.41 14.82
CA LEU A 246 11.88 1.15 15.98
C LEU A 246 11.72 2.64 15.70
N THR A 247 12.67 3.24 14.98
CA THR A 247 12.69 4.70 14.72
C THR A 247 11.83 5.12 13.53
N PHE A 248 11.65 4.26 12.52
CA PHE A 248 10.87 4.56 11.30
C PHE A 248 9.45 3.97 11.33
N ASN A 249 9.31 2.71 11.76
CA ASN A 249 8.03 2.01 11.92
C ASN A 249 7.50 2.05 13.36
N GLY A 250 8.19 2.76 14.25
CA GLY A 250 7.73 3.00 15.61
C GLY A 250 6.30 3.54 15.62
N ARG A 251 5.52 3.11 16.62
CA ARG A 251 4.09 3.45 16.78
C ARG A 251 3.80 4.96 16.75
N LEU A 252 4.81 5.80 16.97
CA LEU A 252 4.70 7.26 16.93
C LEU A 252 4.52 7.84 15.53
N ALA A 253 5.35 7.44 14.57
CA ALA A 253 5.37 8.08 13.25
C ALA A 253 4.35 7.43 12.30
N HIS A 254 4.17 6.12 12.41
CA HIS A 254 3.33 5.35 11.48
C HIS A 254 1.85 5.73 11.55
N VAL A 255 1.33 6.02 12.75
CA VAL A 255 -0.08 6.38 12.95
C VAL A 255 -0.39 7.78 12.43
N VAL A 256 0.50 8.73 12.67
CA VAL A 256 0.25 10.16 12.46
C VAL A 256 0.03 10.49 10.97
N VAL A 257 0.68 9.79 10.05
CA VAL A 257 0.58 10.11 8.61
C VAL A 257 -0.15 9.10 7.77
N GLN A 258 -0.16 7.81 8.15
CA GLN A 258 -0.78 6.80 7.30
C GLN A 258 -2.28 6.71 7.54
N PHE A 259 -2.73 6.91 8.79
CA PHE A 259 -4.12 6.69 9.16
C PHE A 259 -4.63 7.86 10.00
N ASN A 260 -5.35 8.77 9.35
CA ASN A 260 -6.04 9.86 10.02
C ASN A 260 -7.56 9.70 9.89
N ASP A 261 -8.08 8.62 10.47
CA ASP A 261 -9.51 8.37 10.54
C ASP A 261 -10.11 9.15 11.73
N PRO A 262 -10.88 10.23 11.52
CA PRO A 262 -11.46 11.00 12.62
C PRO A 262 -12.50 10.19 13.42
N GLN A 263 -13.04 9.10 12.87
CA GLN A 263 -14.03 8.24 13.52
C GLN A 263 -13.40 7.09 14.32
N CYS A 264 -12.08 6.96 14.29
CA CYS A 264 -11.39 5.87 14.93
C CYS A 264 -11.56 5.92 16.46
N LYS A 265 -11.67 4.75 17.11
CA LYS A 265 -11.86 4.66 18.57
C LYS A 265 -10.58 4.40 19.37
N GLY A 266 -9.52 3.88 18.75
CA GLY A 266 -8.24 3.59 19.40
C GLY A 266 -7.53 4.83 19.97
N GLU A 267 -6.52 4.62 20.80
CA GLU A 267 -5.75 5.72 21.42
C GLU A 267 -4.70 6.33 20.48
N TYR A 268 -4.19 5.55 19.53
CA TYR A 268 -3.19 5.96 18.55
C TYR A 268 -3.73 5.65 17.14
N CYS A 269 -4.83 6.28 16.75
CA CYS A 269 -5.48 5.97 15.47
C CYS A 269 -5.74 7.19 14.57
N ASN A 270 -5.42 8.39 15.06
CA ASN A 270 -5.43 9.62 14.28
C ASN A 270 -4.46 10.64 14.91
N VAL A 271 -4.20 11.74 14.19
CA VAL A 271 -3.23 12.77 14.60
C VAL A 271 -3.61 13.39 15.95
N GLU A 272 -4.87 13.80 16.12
CA GLU A 272 -5.38 14.44 17.34
C GLU A 272 -5.08 13.61 18.59
N LYS A 273 -5.39 12.32 18.57
CA LYS A 273 -5.24 11.45 19.74
C LYS A 273 -3.78 11.15 20.06
N VAL A 274 -2.94 10.95 19.03
CA VAL A 274 -1.50 10.80 19.23
C VAL A 274 -0.91 12.07 19.85
N CYS A 275 -1.27 13.24 19.31
CA CYS A 275 -0.80 14.52 19.82
C CYS A 275 -1.26 14.78 21.25
N LYS A 276 -2.51 14.45 21.57
CA LYS A 276 -3.02 14.54 22.95
C LYS A 276 -2.19 13.68 23.91
N LYS A 277 -1.93 12.42 23.56
CA LYS A 277 -1.10 11.51 24.40
C LYS A 277 0.32 12.05 24.60
N LEU A 278 0.97 12.46 23.51
CA LEU A 278 2.35 13.00 23.56
C LEU A 278 2.46 14.26 24.42
N THR A 279 1.46 15.15 24.36
CA THR A 279 1.51 16.42 25.09
C THR A 279 1.08 16.30 26.55
N GLU A 280 0.13 15.41 26.87
CA GLU A 280 -0.38 15.28 28.24
C GLU A 280 0.47 14.35 29.11
N HIS A 281 1.00 13.26 28.55
CA HIS A 281 1.67 12.20 29.32
C HIS A 281 3.17 12.11 29.02
N GLY A 282 3.65 12.88 28.04
CA GLY A 282 5.02 12.77 27.54
C GLY A 282 5.25 11.46 26.79
N TRP A 283 6.51 11.22 26.45
CA TRP A 283 6.96 9.95 25.92
C TRP A 283 7.19 8.96 27.07
N PRO A 284 6.70 7.69 26.99
CA PRO A 284 6.98 6.66 27.99
C PRO A 284 8.47 6.29 28.11
#